data_AF-X1F3X2-F1
#
_entry.id   AF-X1F3X2-F1
#
_cell.length_a   1.000
_cell.length_b   1.000
_cell.length_c   1.000
_cell.angle_alpha   90.00
_cell.angle_beta   90.00
_cell.angle_gamma   90.00
#
_symmetry.space_group_name_H-M   'P 1'
#
loop_
_entity.id
_entity.type
_entity.pdbx_description
1 polymer ?
#
loop_
_entity_poly.entity_id
_entity_poly.type
_entity_poly.pdbx_seq_one_letter_code
_entity_poly.pdbx_strand_id
1 'polypeptide(L)'
;MLLTSRNNSSVGKIAEPDEIIKIGRLYGAIEMDLKMEFRQLTPFEYTEMDGTEFKRDVKKSVKTLNRGAIKWSKSAVADAYIDAKDKAMLLLDIMGATRDPLFDERIHRQTILDEIEITNDVLMRANITIDSTADTYTYLIRSAAKRIATIQSWDMRDEEIIS
;
A
#
# COMPACT_ATOMS: atom_id res chain seq x y z
N MET A 1 -35.51 35.72 -23.69
CA MET A 1 -34.13 35.24 -23.90
C MET A 1 -33.75 34.45 -22.66
N LEU A 2 -33.75 33.12 -22.75
CA LEU A 2 -33.41 32.22 -21.63
C LEU A 2 -31.90 32.02 -21.62
N LEU A 3 -31.21 32.59 -20.63
CA LEU A 3 -29.82 32.26 -20.33
C LEU A 3 -29.82 31.04 -19.42
N THR A 4 -29.64 29.86 -20.02
CA THR A 4 -29.30 28.63 -19.31
C THR A 4 -27.86 28.74 -18.80
N SER A 5 -27.70 29.23 -17.58
CA SER A 5 -26.46 29.05 -16.82
C SER A 5 -26.37 27.58 -16.39
N ARG A 6 -25.42 26.86 -16.97
CA ARG A 6 -25.01 25.54 -16.47
C ARG A 6 -24.32 25.76 -15.12
N ASN A 7 -25.07 25.55 -14.04
CA ASN A 7 -24.52 25.35 -12.70
C ASN A 7 -23.68 24.07 -12.69
N ASN A 8 -22.37 24.20 -12.89
CA ASN A 8 -21.41 23.20 -12.42
C ASN A 8 -21.16 23.46 -10.93
N SER A 9 -22.05 22.93 -10.09
CA SER A 9 -21.87 22.86 -8.66
C SER A 9 -20.78 21.83 -8.33
N SER A 10 -19.52 22.25 -8.32
CA SER A 10 -18.38 21.47 -7.82
C SER A 10 -18.23 21.62 -6.30
N VAL A 11 -19.34 21.49 -5.56
CA VAL A 11 -19.32 21.44 -4.11
C VAL A 11 -19.09 20.00 -3.70
N GLY A 12 -17.88 19.70 -3.18
CA GLY A 12 -17.60 18.47 -2.47
C GLY A 12 -17.05 17.30 -3.31
N LYS A 13 -15.93 17.48 -4.00
CA LYS A 13 -14.99 16.37 -4.20
C LYS A 13 -13.88 16.50 -3.16
N ILE A 14 -14.06 15.74 -2.07
CA ILE A 14 -13.00 15.21 -1.21
C ILE A 14 -11.99 14.53 -2.14
N ALA A 15 -10.67 14.71 -1.91
CA ALA A 15 -9.54 14.19 -2.69
C ALA A 15 -9.92 13.42 -3.96
N GLU A 16 -9.63 13.98 -5.14
CA GLU A 16 -10.10 13.48 -6.44
C GLU A 16 -10.14 11.94 -6.48
N PRO A 17 -11.27 11.34 -6.91
CA PRO A 17 -11.41 9.88 -7.06
C PRO A 17 -10.19 9.25 -7.75
N ASP A 18 -9.55 9.99 -8.65
CA ASP A 18 -8.44 9.54 -9.47
C ASP A 18 -7.16 9.24 -8.67
N GLU A 19 -6.79 10.03 -7.64
CA GLU A 19 -5.59 9.75 -6.83
C GLU A 19 -5.79 8.53 -5.93
N ILE A 20 -6.97 8.39 -5.32
CA ILE A 20 -7.32 7.20 -4.53
C ILE A 20 -7.39 5.96 -5.44
N ILE A 21 -7.94 6.09 -6.65
CA ILE A 21 -7.96 5.03 -7.64
C ILE A 21 -6.53 4.64 -8.08
N LYS A 22 -5.62 5.61 -8.26
CA LYS A 22 -4.22 5.34 -8.64
C LYS A 22 -3.50 4.50 -7.60
N ILE A 23 -3.57 4.88 -6.32
CA ILE A 23 -2.96 4.06 -5.26
C ILE A 23 -3.68 2.72 -5.11
N GLY A 24 -5.01 2.69 -5.21
CA GLY A 24 -5.79 1.44 -5.17
C GLY A 24 -5.38 0.45 -6.27
N ARG A 25 -5.15 0.92 -7.50
CA ARG A 25 -4.66 0.09 -8.62
C ARG A 25 -3.27 -0.48 -8.35
N LEU A 26 -2.37 0.32 -7.77
CA LEU A 26 -1.03 -0.15 -7.39
C LEU A 26 -1.13 -1.27 -6.35
N TYR A 27 -1.93 -1.07 -5.30
CA TYR A 27 -2.11 -2.09 -4.26
C TYR A 27 -2.78 -3.35 -4.81
N GLY A 28 -3.79 -3.22 -5.67
CA GLY A 28 -4.45 -4.36 -6.30
C GLY A 28 -3.54 -5.18 -7.22
N ALA A 29 -2.65 -4.51 -7.98
CA ALA A 29 -1.66 -5.20 -8.81
C ALA A 29 -0.66 -6.00 -7.95
N ILE A 30 -0.11 -5.36 -6.91
CA ILE A 30 0.85 -6.03 -6.01
C ILE A 30 0.17 -7.13 -5.19
N GLU A 31 -1.08 -6.96 -4.79
CA GLU A 31 -1.85 -8.01 -4.12
C GLU A 31 -1.95 -9.27 -4.99
N MET A 32 -2.21 -9.10 -6.29
CA MET A 32 -2.27 -10.21 -7.24
C MET A 32 -0.91 -10.90 -7.37
N ASP A 33 0.17 -10.11 -7.52
CA ASP A 33 1.53 -10.64 -7.59
C ASP A 33 1.88 -11.44 -6.33
N LEU A 34 1.67 -10.87 -5.15
CA LEU A 34 1.88 -11.55 -3.87
C LEU A 34 1.05 -12.83 -3.78
N LYS A 35 -0.24 -12.80 -4.14
CA LYS A 35 -1.08 -14.02 -4.14
C LYS A 35 -0.51 -15.12 -5.03
N MET A 36 0.10 -14.78 -6.16
CA MET A 36 0.78 -15.77 -7.00
C MET A 36 2.03 -16.32 -6.33
N GLU A 37 2.88 -15.47 -5.76
CA GLU A 37 4.09 -15.90 -5.02
C GLU A 37 3.74 -16.85 -3.87
N PHE A 38 2.75 -16.48 -3.05
CA PHE A 38 2.32 -17.31 -1.92
C PHE A 38 1.74 -18.67 -2.37
N ARG A 39 1.18 -18.78 -3.57
CA ARG A 39 0.65 -20.06 -4.09
C ARG A 39 1.73 -21.01 -4.59
N GLN A 40 2.88 -20.48 -5.01
CA GLN A 40 3.97 -21.30 -5.57
C GLN A 40 4.72 -22.07 -4.48
N LEU A 41 4.75 -21.55 -3.26
CA LEU A 41 5.47 -22.18 -2.15
C LEU A 41 4.60 -23.25 -1.48
N THR A 42 4.84 -24.53 -1.80
CA THR A 42 4.11 -25.67 -1.23
C THR A 42 5.01 -26.52 -0.33
N PRO A 43 4.48 -27.21 0.68
CA PRO A 43 5.29 -28.02 1.59
C PRO A 43 5.76 -29.35 0.96
N PHE A 44 5.16 -29.79 -0.14
CA PHE A 44 5.50 -31.06 -0.79
C PHE A 44 6.78 -30.96 -1.61
N GLU A 45 7.02 -29.80 -2.21
CA GLU A 45 8.15 -29.53 -3.11
C GLU A 45 9.12 -28.50 -2.52
N TYR A 46 8.97 -28.14 -1.23
CA TYR A 46 9.74 -27.08 -0.61
C TYR A 46 11.24 -27.38 -0.58
N THR A 47 12.03 -26.45 -1.10
CA THR A 47 13.45 -26.33 -0.81
C THR A 47 13.78 -25.03 -0.08
N GLU A 48 14.91 -24.98 0.63
CA GLU A 48 15.38 -23.73 1.25
C GLU A 48 15.71 -22.64 0.21
N MET A 49 16.04 -23.05 -1.02
CA MET A 49 16.27 -22.13 -2.13
C MET A 49 14.95 -21.43 -2.52
N ASP A 50 13.85 -22.18 -2.65
CA ASP A 50 12.53 -21.63 -2.97
C ASP A 50 12.05 -20.68 -1.87
N GLY A 51 12.24 -21.04 -0.59
CA GLY A 51 11.93 -20.16 0.53
C GLY A 51 12.71 -18.85 0.51
N THR A 52 13.97 -18.89 0.04
CA THR A 52 14.81 -17.69 -0.10
C THR A 52 14.36 -16.82 -1.29
N GLU A 53 14.05 -17.44 -2.42
CA GLU A 53 13.53 -16.77 -3.61
C GLU A 53 12.19 -16.09 -3.33
N PHE A 54 11.24 -16.80 -2.73
CA PHE A 54 9.96 -16.27 -2.29
C PHE A 54 10.13 -15.01 -1.43
N LYS A 55 10.98 -15.04 -0.41
CA LYS A 55 11.23 -13.87 0.45
C LYS A 55 11.86 -12.70 -0.32
N ARG A 56 12.77 -12.98 -1.25
CA ARG A 56 13.38 -11.96 -2.10
C ARG A 56 12.32 -11.25 -2.95
N ASP A 57 11.38 -12.01 -3.50
CA ASP A 57 10.38 -11.49 -4.42
C ASP A 57 9.26 -10.75 -3.67
N VAL A 58 8.83 -11.23 -2.50
CA VAL A 58 7.97 -10.46 -1.58
C VAL A 58 8.62 -9.12 -1.22
N LYS A 59 9.90 -9.13 -0.83
CA LYS A 59 10.62 -7.90 -0.47
C LYS A 59 10.71 -6.91 -1.63
N LYS A 60 10.83 -7.40 -2.86
CA LYS A 60 10.78 -6.59 -4.09
C LYS A 60 9.41 -5.93 -4.26
N SER A 61 8.33 -6.66 -4.01
CA SER A 61 6.95 -6.15 -4.04
C SER A 61 6.72 -5.07 -2.97
N VAL A 62 7.17 -5.31 -1.73
CA VAL A 62 7.11 -4.31 -0.64
C VAL A 62 7.90 -3.04 -1.00
N LYS A 63 9.08 -3.18 -1.60
CA LYS A 63 9.86 -2.02 -2.07
C LYS A 63 9.13 -1.22 -3.15
N THR A 64 8.42 -1.89 -4.05
CA THR A 64 7.60 -1.25 -5.08
C THR A 64 6.43 -0.50 -4.46
N LEU A 65 5.73 -1.10 -3.48
CA LEU A 65 4.67 -0.44 -2.73
C LEU A 65 5.18 0.82 -2.01
N ASN A 66 6.30 0.72 -1.30
CA ASN A 66 6.88 1.87 -0.59
C ASN A 66 7.25 3.02 -1.54
N ARG A 67 7.84 2.72 -2.69
CA ARG A 67 8.15 3.73 -3.71
C ARG A 67 6.89 4.38 -4.27
N GLY A 68 5.86 3.57 -4.53
CA GLY A 68 4.57 4.06 -5.01
C GLY A 68 3.84 4.92 -3.98
N ALA A 69 3.83 4.50 -2.72
CA ALA A 69 3.26 5.25 -1.60
C ALA A 69 3.94 6.62 -1.43
N ILE A 70 5.28 6.67 -1.47
CA ILE A 70 6.03 7.94 -1.41
C ILE A 70 5.71 8.86 -2.58
N LYS A 71 5.63 8.30 -3.80
CA LYS A 71 5.31 9.11 -4.98
C LYS A 71 3.89 9.66 -4.89
N TRP A 72 2.95 8.82 -4.47
CA TRP A 72 1.54 9.17 -4.32
C TRP A 72 1.31 10.19 -3.22
N SER A 73 1.89 10.03 -2.02
CA SER A 73 1.69 10.97 -0.91
C SER A 73 2.18 12.37 -1.27
N LYS A 74 3.35 12.46 -1.93
CA LYS A 74 3.94 13.72 -2.38
C LYS A 74 3.07 14.47 -3.38
N SER A 75 2.36 13.76 -4.26
CA SER A 75 1.42 14.40 -5.20
C SER A 75 0.07 14.64 -4.55
N ALA A 76 -0.59 13.59 -4.06
CA ALA A 76 -1.96 13.63 -3.60
C ALA A 76 -2.17 14.57 -2.39
N VAL A 77 -1.25 14.60 -1.42
CA VAL A 77 -1.35 15.50 -0.26
C VAL A 77 -1.15 16.95 -0.69
N ALA A 78 -0.16 17.22 -1.56
CA ALA A 78 0.10 18.56 -2.06
C ALA A 78 -1.08 19.08 -2.91
N ASP A 79 -1.59 18.26 -3.82
CA ASP A 79 -2.71 18.61 -4.70
C ASP A 79 -4.00 18.84 -3.90
N ALA A 80 -4.32 17.95 -2.95
CA ALA A 80 -5.48 18.12 -2.08
C ALA A 80 -5.41 19.44 -1.27
N TYR A 81 -4.21 19.85 -0.90
CA TYR A 81 -3.99 21.09 -0.17
C TYR A 81 -4.18 22.34 -1.04
N ILE A 82 -3.67 22.33 -2.27
CA ILE A 82 -3.88 23.41 -3.25
C ILE A 82 -5.39 23.56 -3.52
N ASP A 83 -6.07 22.44 -3.77
CA ASP A 83 -7.52 22.42 -3.98
C ASP A 83 -8.31 22.98 -2.80
N ALA A 84 -7.95 22.57 -1.58
CA ALA A 84 -8.60 23.05 -0.37
C ALA A 84 -8.38 24.56 -0.17
N LYS A 85 -7.16 25.05 -0.45
CA LYS A 85 -6.82 26.47 -0.39
C LYS A 85 -7.64 27.27 -1.40
N ASP A 86 -7.72 26.83 -2.65
CA ASP A 86 -8.46 27.55 -3.71
C ASP A 86 -9.96 27.62 -3.39
N LYS A 87 -10.53 26.51 -2.87
CA LYS A 87 -11.92 26.48 -2.38
C LYS A 87 -12.13 27.43 -1.20
N ALA A 88 -11.21 27.44 -0.24
CA ALA A 88 -11.28 28.32 0.92
C ALA A 88 -11.19 29.79 0.51
N MET A 89 -10.29 30.15 -0.42
CA MET A 89 -10.17 31.50 -0.97
C MET A 89 -11.46 31.94 -1.65
N LEU A 90 -12.04 31.10 -2.52
CA LEU A 90 -13.31 31.40 -3.17
C LEU A 90 -14.44 31.67 -2.15
N LEU A 91 -14.51 30.87 -1.09
CA LEU A 91 -15.51 31.06 -0.03
C LEU A 91 -15.28 32.35 0.76
N LEU A 92 -14.03 32.68 1.09
CA LEU A 92 -13.69 33.95 1.76
C LEU A 92 -14.06 35.16 0.89
N ASP A 93 -13.78 35.09 -0.41
CA ASP A 93 -14.16 36.13 -1.38
C ASP A 93 -15.68 36.31 -1.44
N ILE A 94 -16.47 35.22 -1.47
CA ILE A 94 -17.94 35.25 -1.43
C ILE A 94 -18.44 35.91 -0.13
N MET A 95 -17.79 35.63 1.00
CA MET A 95 -18.15 36.20 2.30
C MET A 95 -17.64 37.64 2.50
N GLY A 96 -16.87 38.19 1.56
CA GLY A 96 -16.22 39.50 1.69
C GLY A 96 -15.17 39.54 2.80
N ALA A 97 -14.66 38.38 3.23
CA ALA A 97 -13.67 38.26 4.29
C ALA A 97 -12.26 38.42 3.70
N THR A 98 -11.43 39.25 4.34
CA THR A 98 -10.02 39.42 3.94
C THR A 98 -9.13 38.38 4.61
N ARG A 99 -8.00 38.07 3.96
CA ARG A 99 -6.95 37.18 4.49
C ARG A 99 -6.56 37.58 5.92
N ASP A 100 -6.41 36.59 6.79
CA ASP A 100 -5.95 36.80 8.17
C ASP A 100 -4.53 37.43 8.17
N PRO A 101 -4.33 38.60 8.80
CA PRO A 101 -3.01 39.22 8.91
C PRO A 101 -2.00 38.40 9.70
N LEU A 102 -2.43 37.41 10.51
CA LEU A 102 -1.56 36.49 11.24
C LEU A 102 -1.18 35.24 10.45
N PHE A 103 -1.64 35.10 9.21
CA PHE A 103 -1.33 33.94 8.38
C PHE A 103 0.17 33.89 8.01
N ASP A 104 0.89 32.91 8.53
CA ASP A 104 2.28 32.62 8.16
C ASP A 104 2.34 31.50 7.10
N GLU A 105 2.72 31.88 5.88
CA GLU A 105 2.86 30.98 4.75
C GLU A 105 3.97 29.93 4.95
N ARG A 106 5.01 30.25 5.73
CA ARG A 106 6.09 29.32 6.04
C ARG A 106 5.62 28.19 6.94
N ILE A 107 4.88 28.52 8.01
CA ILE A 107 4.30 27.52 8.92
C ILE A 107 3.35 26.62 8.14
N HIS A 108 2.54 27.20 7.27
CA HIS A 108 1.60 26.48 6.43
C HIS A 108 2.29 25.48 5.48
N ARG A 109 3.40 25.88 4.83
CA ARG A 109 4.19 24.96 4.00
C ARG A 109 4.81 23.83 4.83
N GLN A 110 5.25 24.12 6.05
CA GLN A 110 5.80 23.10 6.94
C GLN A 110 4.75 22.05 7.28
N THR A 111 3.51 22.46 7.57
CA THR A 111 2.41 21.53 7.85
C THR A 111 2.17 20.55 6.69
N ILE A 112 2.23 21.00 5.43
CA ILE A 112 2.08 20.09 4.27
C ILE A 112 3.19 19.03 4.25
N LEU A 113 4.44 19.44 4.51
CA LEU A 113 5.57 18.52 4.54
C LEU A 113 5.44 17.49 5.67
N ASP A 114 5.00 17.94 6.84
CA ASP A 114 4.75 17.08 8.01
C ASP A 114 3.65 16.05 7.69
N GLU A 115 2.56 16.47 7.04
CA GLU A 115 1.47 15.57 6.65
C GLU A 115 1.92 14.55 5.59
N ILE A 116 2.78 14.94 4.63
CA ILE A 116 3.39 14.01 3.68
C ILE A 116 4.24 12.97 4.42
N GLU A 117 5.04 13.40 5.40
CA GLU A 117 5.90 12.52 6.19
C GLU A 117 5.07 11.53 7.03
N ILE A 118 4.07 12.02 7.77
CA ILE A 118 3.16 11.20 8.57
C ILE A 118 2.46 10.17 7.67
N THR A 119 1.95 10.60 6.51
CA THR A 119 1.27 9.71 5.56
C THR A 119 2.22 8.62 5.03
N ASN A 120 3.46 8.98 4.70
CA ASN A 120 4.48 8.01 4.27
C ASN A 120 4.76 6.97 5.36
N ASP A 121 4.96 7.40 6.59
CA ASP A 121 5.26 6.53 7.71
C ASP A 121 4.13 5.55 8.02
N VAL A 122 2.88 5.99 7.89
CA VAL A 122 1.72 5.09 8.06
C VAL A 122 1.69 4.04 6.95
N LEU A 123 1.82 4.45 5.68
CA LEU A 123 1.78 3.54 4.54
C LEU A 123 2.95 2.55 4.54
N MET A 124 4.16 3.01 4.87
CA MET A 124 5.35 2.17 4.94
C MET A 124 5.25 1.16 6.10
N ARG A 125 4.74 1.57 7.27
CA ARG A 125 4.47 0.64 8.38
C ARG A 125 3.41 -0.38 8.02
N ALA A 126 2.36 0.00 7.28
CA ALA A 126 1.39 -0.98 6.80
C ALA A 126 2.06 -2.00 5.86
N ASN A 127 2.88 -1.54 4.92
CA ASN A 127 3.55 -2.42 3.96
C ASN A 127 4.56 -3.38 4.60
N ILE A 128 5.20 -3.00 5.72
CA ILE A 128 6.17 -3.87 6.41
C ILE A 128 5.54 -5.13 7.02
N THR A 129 4.23 -5.10 7.28
CA THR A 129 3.49 -6.27 7.78
C THR A 129 3.44 -7.41 6.77
N ILE A 130 3.65 -7.11 5.48
CA ILE A 130 3.73 -8.11 4.41
C ILE A 130 5.00 -8.96 4.58
N ASP A 131 6.14 -8.33 4.88
CA ASP A 131 7.42 -9.02 5.10
C ASP A 131 7.31 -9.98 6.29
N SER A 132 6.76 -9.53 7.42
CA SER A 132 6.58 -10.40 8.60
C SER A 132 5.59 -11.55 8.36
N THR A 133 4.57 -11.32 7.53
CA THR A 133 3.62 -12.36 7.11
C THR A 133 4.31 -13.40 6.23
N ALA A 134 5.15 -12.97 5.28
CA ALA A 134 5.93 -13.88 4.43
C ALA A 134 6.95 -14.69 5.23
N ASP A 135 7.59 -14.09 6.24
CA ASP A 135 8.48 -14.82 7.16
C ASP A 135 7.74 -15.93 7.91
N THR A 136 6.57 -15.61 8.46
CA THR A 136 5.72 -16.56 9.18
C THR A 136 5.27 -17.70 8.26
N TYR A 137 4.82 -17.34 7.05
CA TYR A 137 4.37 -18.32 6.06
C TYR A 137 5.50 -19.28 5.65
N THR A 138 6.69 -18.74 5.34
CA THR A 138 7.86 -19.56 4.98
C THR A 138 8.23 -20.52 6.11
N TYR A 139 8.19 -20.05 7.36
CA TYR A 139 8.45 -20.90 8.53
C TYR A 139 7.46 -22.06 8.63
N LEU A 140 6.16 -21.79 8.42
CA LEU A 140 5.11 -22.82 8.48
C LEU A 140 5.28 -23.85 7.37
N ILE A 141 5.55 -23.42 6.13
CA ILE A 141 5.79 -24.33 5.01
C ILE A 141 7.02 -25.20 5.26
N ARG A 142 8.13 -24.59 5.70
CA ARG A 142 9.36 -25.31 6.06
C ARG A 142 9.10 -26.37 7.14
N SER A 143 8.31 -26.03 8.16
CA SER A 143 7.95 -26.95 9.24
C SER A 143 7.08 -28.11 8.74
N ALA A 144 6.10 -27.81 7.88
CA ALA A 144 5.25 -28.82 7.26
C ALA A 144 6.04 -29.78 6.36
N ALA A 145 6.94 -29.26 5.51
CA ALA A 145 7.82 -30.05 4.65
C ALA A 145 8.66 -31.07 5.45
N LYS A 146 9.26 -30.62 6.58
CA LYS A 146 10.01 -31.50 7.48
C LYS A 146 9.14 -32.60 8.10
N ARG A 147 7.89 -32.29 8.44
CA ARG A 147 6.95 -33.28 8.98
C ARG A 147 6.55 -34.31 7.93
N ILE A 148 6.27 -33.88 6.71
CA ILE A 148 5.94 -34.78 5.58
C ILE A 148 7.09 -35.74 5.31
N ALA A 149 8.32 -35.23 5.21
CA ALA A 149 9.51 -36.06 5.00
C ALA A 149 9.71 -37.09 6.12
N THR A 150 9.43 -36.71 7.38
CA THR A 150 9.47 -37.64 8.51
C THR A 150 8.45 -38.77 8.35
N ILE A 151 7.20 -38.43 8.01
CA ILE A 151 6.12 -39.42 7.83
C ILE A 151 6.45 -40.38 6.68
N GLN A 152 6.90 -39.85 5.53
CA GLN A 152 7.30 -40.68 4.38
C GLN A 152 8.46 -41.62 4.74
N SER A 153 9.38 -41.19 5.60
CA SER A 153 10.46 -42.06 6.08
C SER A 153 9.98 -43.19 7.02
N TRP A 154 8.82 -43.06 7.66
CA TRP A 154 8.21 -44.14 8.43
C TRP A 154 7.57 -45.16 7.50
N ASP A 155 6.81 -44.68 6.51
CA ASP A 155 6.13 -45.51 5.52
C ASP A 155 7.12 -46.47 4.80
N MET A 156 8.27 -45.96 4.34
CA MET A 156 9.29 -46.79 3.68
C MET A 156 9.94 -47.81 4.63
N ARG A 157 10.04 -47.53 5.93
CA ARG A 157 10.59 -48.47 6.91
C ARG A 157 9.63 -49.63 7.18
N ASP A 158 8.33 -49.36 7.14
CA ASP A 158 7.31 -50.39 7.33
C ASP A 158 7.24 -51.33 6.12
N GLU A 159 7.51 -50.84 4.90
CA GLU A 159 7.63 -51.68 3.69
C GLU A 159 8.85 -52.62 3.72
N GLU A 160 10.03 -52.16 4.18
CA GLU A 160 11.24 -53.00 4.30
C GLU A 160 11.12 -54.12 5.35
N ILE A 161 10.27 -53.97 6.37
CA ILE A 161 10.10 -54.97 7.44
C ILE A 161 9.18 -56.12 6.99
N ILE A 162 8.35 -55.89 5.97
CA ILE A 162 7.37 -56.88 5.46
C ILE A 162 7.94 -57.71 4.30
N SER A 163 9.02 -57.26 3.64
CA SER A 163 9.76 -57.97 2.58
C SER A 163 10.82 -58.92 3.11
#